data_AF-A0A6G6W9L9-F1
#
_entry.id   AF-A0A6G6W9L9-F1
#
_cell.length_a   1.000
_cell.length_b   1.000
_cell.length_c   1.000
_cell.angle_alpha   90.00
_cell.angle_beta   90.00
_cell.angle_gamma   90.00
#
_symmetry.space_group_name_H-M   'P 1'
#
loop_
_entity.id
_entity.type
_entity.pdbx_description
1 polymer ?
#
loop_
_entity_poly.entity_id
_entity_poly.type
_entity_poly.pdbx_seq_one_letter_code
_entity_poly.pdbx_strand_id
1 'polypeptide(L)'
;MFLPSEEGEDDARTDSAPEADSREEPDLVVVLDSSVIIQLKYVLPTEEQWGVFAAMLDLVRSGRLTFPRQVARELAKEKHPDAPGIWCGEAVRHVRHSNPTDETMSELLEWIGDLVEVDAEPDREPADPYIAATAWELLEAGYDVAVATEDNIDRLPLKIALTTACDRLGITSWGLDTFLAWVRGPEQGDLLRET
;
A
#
# COMPACT_ATOMS: atom_id res chain seq x y z
N MET A 1 -54.06 1.83 -66.44
CA MET A 1 -54.15 0.92 -65.29
C MET A 1 -52.82 1.08 -64.55
N PHE A 2 -52.62 2.12 -63.74
CA PHE A 2 -53.03 2.35 -62.34
C PHE A 2 -52.53 1.26 -61.35
N LEU A 3 -51.36 1.55 -60.73
CA LEU A 3 -50.86 1.45 -59.33
C LEU A 3 -51.15 0.19 -58.47
N PRO A 4 -50.35 -0.17 -57.43
CA PRO A 4 -49.45 0.65 -56.56
C PRO A 4 -48.00 0.10 -56.44
N SER A 5 -46.95 0.88 -56.15
CA SER A 5 -46.52 1.54 -54.89
C SER A 5 -46.32 0.60 -53.70
N GLU A 6 -45.06 0.22 -53.44
CA GLU A 6 -44.61 -0.29 -52.13
C GLU A 6 -43.38 0.52 -51.71
N GLU A 7 -43.64 1.46 -50.80
CA GLU A 7 -42.67 2.13 -49.97
C GLU A 7 -42.30 1.16 -48.84
N GLY A 8 -41.02 0.83 -48.68
CA GLY A 8 -40.48 0.09 -47.53
C GLY A 8 -39.35 0.93 -46.94
N GLU A 9 -39.64 1.77 -45.95
CA GLU A 9 -39.53 1.50 -44.51
C GLU A 9 -38.08 1.35 -44.03
N ASP A 10 -37.46 2.53 -43.86
CA ASP A 10 -36.83 3.02 -42.63
C ASP A 10 -36.24 1.96 -41.68
N ASP A 11 -34.99 1.57 -41.92
CA ASP A 11 -34.20 0.78 -40.98
C ASP A 11 -33.20 1.72 -40.27
N ALA A 12 -33.75 2.52 -39.34
CA ALA A 12 -33.01 3.36 -38.44
C ALA A 12 -32.17 2.48 -37.50
N ARG A 13 -30.93 2.18 -37.95
CA ARG A 13 -29.88 1.60 -37.10
C ARG A 13 -29.65 2.54 -35.92
N THR A 14 -30.28 2.21 -34.81
CA THR A 14 -30.03 2.84 -33.53
C THR A 14 -28.64 2.40 -33.09
N ASP A 15 -27.69 3.30 -33.32
CA ASP A 15 -26.33 3.26 -32.82
C ASP A 15 -26.42 3.19 -31.28
N SER A 16 -26.35 1.97 -30.75
CA SER A 16 -26.40 1.74 -29.31
C SER A 16 -25.09 2.30 -28.76
N ALA A 17 -25.19 3.46 -28.14
CA ALA A 17 -24.08 4.12 -27.47
C ALA A 17 -23.39 3.11 -26.53
N PRO A 18 -22.04 3.09 -26.48
CA PRO A 18 -21.31 2.19 -25.60
C PRO A 18 -21.78 2.40 -24.16
N GLU A 19 -22.23 1.30 -23.57
CA GLU A 19 -22.66 1.23 -22.17
C GLU A 19 -21.59 1.84 -21.28
N ALA A 20 -22.03 2.66 -20.33
CA ALA A 20 -21.17 3.40 -19.43
C ALA A 20 -20.17 2.44 -18.77
N ASP A 21 -18.89 2.72 -19.00
CA ASP A 21 -17.71 2.18 -18.34
C ASP A 21 -17.96 2.17 -16.83
N SER A 22 -18.48 1.06 -16.30
CA SER A 22 -18.56 0.78 -14.88
C SER A 22 -17.14 0.58 -14.39
N ARG A 23 -16.44 1.70 -14.18
CA ARG A 23 -15.13 1.75 -13.56
C ARG A 23 -15.28 1.13 -12.19
N GLU A 24 -14.79 -0.10 -12.05
CA GLU A 24 -14.57 -0.71 -10.75
C GLU A 24 -13.75 0.28 -9.93
N GLU A 25 -14.20 0.58 -8.70
CA GLU A 25 -13.45 1.45 -7.81
C GLU A 25 -12.02 0.89 -7.67
N PRO A 26 -10.98 1.74 -7.75
CA PRO A 26 -9.62 1.28 -7.68
C PRO A 26 -9.37 0.52 -6.37
N ASP A 27 -8.76 -0.66 -6.49
CA ASP A 27 -8.42 -1.48 -5.33
C ASP A 27 -7.40 -0.74 -4.46
N LEU A 28 -7.76 -0.45 -3.20
CA LEU A 28 -6.84 0.13 -2.23
C LEU A 28 -5.72 -0.84 -1.87
N VAL A 29 -4.48 -0.42 -2.12
CA VAL A 29 -3.24 -1.10 -1.73
C VAL A 29 -2.51 -0.31 -0.64
N VAL A 30 -2.19 -0.98 0.45
CA VAL A 30 -1.43 -0.39 1.56
C VAL A 30 0.02 -0.86 1.48
N VAL A 31 0.96 0.08 1.45
CA VAL A 31 2.40 -0.21 1.55
C VAL A 31 2.83 -0.08 3.02
N LEU A 32 3.43 -1.13 3.55
CA LEU A 32 3.71 -1.28 4.96
C LEU A 32 5.17 -0.96 5.29
N ASP A 33 5.37 -0.10 6.27
CA ASP A 33 6.66 0.20 6.88
C ASP A 33 6.99 -0.77 8.03
N SER A 34 8.28 -1.01 8.28
CA SER A 34 8.77 -1.83 9.39
C SER A 34 8.36 -1.24 10.75
N SER A 35 8.28 0.10 10.86
CA SER A 35 7.91 0.81 12.09
C SER A 35 6.53 0.41 12.63
N VAL A 36 5.51 0.29 11.75
CA VAL A 36 4.15 -0.14 12.13
C VAL A 36 4.15 -1.58 12.66
N ILE A 37 4.88 -2.48 11.99
CA ILE A 37 4.97 -3.88 12.39
C ILE A 37 5.65 -4.00 13.75
N ILE A 38 6.71 -3.22 13.98
CA ILE A 38 7.39 -3.15 15.27
C ILE A 38 6.45 -2.61 16.34
N GLN A 39 5.66 -1.58 16.04
CA GLN A 39 4.75 -0.95 16.99
C GLN A 39 3.59 -1.88 17.41
N LEU A 40 3.10 -2.75 16.52
CA LEU A 40 2.06 -3.74 16.81
C LEU A 40 2.36 -4.58 18.07
N LYS A 41 3.62 -4.96 18.27
CA LYS A 41 4.01 -5.82 19.40
C LYS A 41 3.87 -5.15 20.77
N TYR A 42 3.87 -3.81 20.78
CA TYR A 42 3.77 -3.01 21.99
C TYR A 42 2.33 -2.60 22.29
N VAL A 43 1.51 -2.48 21.24
CA VAL A 43 0.12 -2.01 21.37
C VAL A 43 -0.86 -3.16 21.54
N LEU A 44 -0.62 -4.31 20.91
CA LEU A 44 -1.53 -5.45 20.98
C LEU A 44 -1.12 -6.46 22.07
N PRO A 45 -2.09 -6.97 22.87
CA PRO A 45 -1.87 -8.14 23.70
C PRO A 45 -1.36 -9.32 22.86
N THR A 46 -0.46 -10.14 23.40
CA THR A 46 0.13 -11.29 22.69
C THR A 46 -0.91 -12.25 22.10
N GLU A 47 -2.06 -12.38 22.75
CA GLU A 47 -3.18 -13.23 22.29
C GLU A 47 -3.84 -12.71 21.00
N GLU A 48 -3.87 -11.39 20.80
CA GLU A 48 -4.47 -10.76 19.61
C GLU A 48 -3.49 -10.68 18.42
N GLN A 49 -2.18 -10.63 18.70
CA GLN A 49 -1.15 -10.43 17.68
C GLN A 49 -1.25 -11.47 16.55
N TRP A 50 -1.47 -12.74 16.87
CA TRP A 50 -1.57 -13.80 15.86
C TRP A 50 -2.77 -13.65 14.93
N GLY A 51 -3.91 -13.18 15.45
CA GLY A 51 -5.10 -12.92 14.64
C GLY A 51 -4.85 -11.78 13.65
N VAL A 52 -4.21 -10.69 14.11
CA VAL A 52 -3.84 -9.55 13.26
C VAL A 52 -2.81 -9.96 12.21
N PHE A 53 -1.78 -10.71 12.58
CA PHE A 53 -0.78 -11.20 11.62
C PHE A 53 -1.37 -12.16 10.58
N ALA A 54 -2.33 -13.00 10.96
CA ALA A 54 -3.04 -13.84 10.01
C ALA A 54 -3.86 -13.01 9.01
N ALA A 55 -4.61 -12.02 9.50
CA ALA A 55 -5.37 -11.10 8.63
C ALA A 55 -4.45 -10.30 7.68
N MET A 56 -3.33 -9.79 8.19
CA MET A 56 -2.31 -9.13 7.36
C MET A 56 -1.76 -10.07 6.29
N LEU A 57 -1.52 -11.35 6.60
CA LEU A 57 -1.03 -12.32 5.62
C LEU A 57 -2.04 -12.57 4.50
N ASP A 58 -3.34 -12.63 4.81
CA ASP A 58 -4.38 -12.77 3.80
C ASP A 58 -4.48 -11.51 2.92
N LEU A 59 -4.29 -10.32 3.49
CA LEU A 59 -4.18 -9.08 2.72
C LEU A 59 -2.97 -9.09 1.79
N VAL A 60 -1.81 -9.56 2.25
CA VAL A 60 -0.61 -9.74 1.39
C VAL A 60 -0.90 -10.71 0.24
N ARG A 61 -1.50 -11.87 0.56
CA ARG A 61 -1.85 -12.89 -0.44
C ARG A 61 -2.85 -12.39 -1.47
N SER A 62 -3.75 -11.48 -1.09
CA SER A 62 -4.72 -10.86 -2.01
C SER A 62 -4.12 -9.74 -2.85
N GLY A 63 -2.97 -9.17 -2.45
CA GLY A 63 -2.34 -8.02 -3.10
C GLY A 63 -2.79 -6.66 -2.55
N ARG A 64 -3.62 -6.63 -1.49
CA ARG A 64 -4.10 -5.40 -0.85
C ARG A 64 -3.13 -4.82 0.19
N LEU A 65 -2.17 -5.61 0.65
CA LEU A 65 -1.07 -5.19 1.53
C LEU A 65 0.25 -5.59 0.88
N THR A 66 1.25 -4.72 0.92
CA THR A 66 2.56 -4.98 0.32
C THR A 66 3.67 -4.28 1.08
N PHE A 67 4.92 -4.69 0.84
CA PHE A 67 6.11 -4.04 1.38
C PHE A 67 7.33 -4.42 0.52
N PRO A 68 8.29 -3.50 0.35
CA PRO A 68 9.52 -3.81 -0.37
C PRO A 68 10.41 -4.77 0.42
N ARG A 69 11.35 -5.43 -0.26
CA ARG A 69 12.25 -6.42 0.37
C ARG A 69 13.10 -5.81 1.49
N GLN A 70 13.35 -4.50 1.45
CA GLN A 70 14.12 -3.77 2.45
C GLN A 70 13.43 -3.79 3.83
N VAL A 71 12.09 -3.70 3.87
CA VAL A 71 11.32 -3.85 5.11
C VAL A 71 11.56 -5.23 5.74
N ALA A 72 11.54 -6.29 4.92
CA ALA A 72 11.82 -7.63 5.41
C ALA A 72 13.26 -7.78 5.93
N ARG A 73 14.23 -7.13 5.27
CA ARG A 73 15.64 -7.11 5.73
C ARG A 73 15.80 -6.36 7.05
N GLU A 74 15.07 -5.27 7.26
CA GLU A 74 15.08 -4.52 8.52
C GLU A 74 14.51 -5.36 9.66
N LEU A 75 13.34 -5.97 9.46
CA LEU A 75 12.72 -6.84 10.46
C LEU A 75 13.56 -8.08 10.78
N ALA A 76 14.29 -8.62 9.81
CA ALA A 76 15.19 -9.75 10.04
C ALA A 76 16.42 -9.41 10.90
N LYS A 77 16.79 -8.13 11.02
CA LYS A 77 17.92 -7.67 11.86
C LYS A 77 17.54 -7.52 13.34
N GLU A 78 16.26 -7.55 13.68
CA GLU A 78 15.81 -7.53 15.06
C GLU A 78 16.37 -8.75 15.82
N LYS A 79 17.04 -8.50 16.95
CA LYS A 79 17.91 -9.48 17.64
C LYS A 79 17.19 -10.72 18.20
N HIS A 80 15.85 -10.68 18.23
CA HIS A 80 15.03 -11.76 18.73
C HIS A 80 13.95 -12.08 17.69
N PRO A 81 13.88 -13.31 17.18
CA PRO A 81 12.77 -13.71 16.31
C PRO A 81 11.48 -13.69 17.14
N ASP A 82 10.77 -12.58 17.07
CA ASP A 82 9.45 -12.36 17.63
C ASP A 82 8.36 -12.60 16.56
N ALA A 83 7.10 -12.44 16.94
CA ALA A 83 5.97 -12.63 16.02
C ALA A 83 6.10 -11.81 14.71
N PRO A 84 6.53 -10.52 14.74
CA PRO A 84 6.91 -9.75 13.54
C PRO A 84 7.89 -10.46 12.59
N GLY A 85 9.04 -10.93 13.10
CA GLY A 85 10.06 -11.56 12.28
C GLY A 85 9.58 -12.87 11.65
N ILE A 86 8.85 -13.68 12.41
CA ILE A 86 8.25 -14.93 11.92
C ILE A 86 7.21 -14.66 10.84
N TRP A 87 6.31 -13.70 11.08
CA TRP A 87 5.29 -13.31 10.11
C TRP A 87 5.93 -12.81 8.81
N CYS A 88 6.92 -11.92 8.90
CA CYS A 88 7.56 -11.34 7.73
C CYS A 88 8.26 -12.38 6.86
N GLY A 89 8.92 -13.37 7.49
CA GLY A 89 9.58 -14.47 6.77
C GLY A 89 8.64 -15.33 5.92
N GLU A 90 7.37 -15.44 6.33
CA GLU A 90 6.33 -16.08 5.51
C GLU A 90 5.70 -15.09 4.52
N ALA A 91 5.33 -13.89 4.97
CA ALA A 91 4.63 -12.89 4.16
C ALA A 91 5.41 -12.48 2.90
N VAL A 92 6.74 -12.35 2.98
CA VAL A 92 7.60 -11.96 1.84
C VAL A 92 7.47 -12.91 0.63
N ARG A 93 7.05 -14.16 0.85
CA ARG A 93 6.84 -15.16 -0.21
C ARG A 93 5.53 -14.97 -0.97
N HIS A 94 4.62 -14.18 -0.41
CA HIS A 94 3.28 -13.94 -0.94
C HIS A 94 3.09 -12.53 -1.48
N VAL A 95 4.10 -11.65 -1.35
CA VAL A 95 4.06 -10.28 -1.89
C VAL A 95 3.88 -10.34 -3.42
N ARG A 96 2.80 -9.71 -3.91
CA ARG A 96 2.45 -9.72 -5.33
C ARG A 96 3.08 -8.60 -6.14
N HIS A 97 3.36 -7.46 -5.49
CA HIS A 97 3.90 -6.28 -6.15
C HIS A 97 5.42 -6.34 -6.18
N SER A 98 6.02 -5.98 -7.32
CA SER A 98 7.48 -5.96 -7.47
C SER A 98 8.11 -4.87 -6.62
N ASN A 99 9.43 -4.99 -6.39
CA ASN A 99 10.19 -3.84 -5.89
C ASN A 99 10.24 -2.75 -6.97
N PRO A 100 10.38 -1.48 -6.56
CA PRO A 100 10.44 -0.37 -7.49
C PRO A 100 11.66 -0.49 -8.40
N THR A 101 11.52 0.04 -9.62
CA THR A 101 12.58 0.05 -10.63
C THR A 101 13.66 1.07 -10.29
N ASP A 102 14.88 0.87 -10.82
CA ASP A 102 15.98 1.83 -10.64
C ASP A 102 15.65 3.20 -11.27
N GLU A 103 14.83 3.22 -12.33
CA GLU A 103 14.35 4.43 -13.01
C GLU A 103 13.42 5.22 -12.07
N THR A 104 12.37 4.57 -11.56
CA THR A 104 11.46 5.15 -10.55
C THR A 104 12.22 5.66 -9.34
N MET A 105 13.17 4.89 -8.82
CA MET A 105 14.01 5.30 -7.69
C MET A 105 14.81 6.57 -8.02
N SER A 106 15.39 6.65 -9.21
CA SER A 106 16.18 7.81 -9.64
C SER A 106 15.31 9.06 -9.73
N GLU A 107 14.13 8.95 -10.35
CA GLU A 107 13.17 10.05 -10.48
C GLU A 107 12.68 10.53 -9.12
N LEU A 108 12.23 9.61 -8.26
CA LEU A 108 11.67 9.92 -6.95
C LEU A 108 12.69 10.60 -6.02
N LEU A 109 13.96 10.20 -6.06
CA LEU A 109 15.02 10.83 -5.28
C LEU A 109 15.31 12.28 -5.67
N GLU A 110 14.89 12.75 -6.85
CA GLU A 110 14.96 14.18 -7.20
C GLU A 110 13.97 15.02 -6.35
N TRP A 111 12.85 14.43 -5.92
CA TRP A 111 11.78 15.11 -5.17
C TRP A 111 11.91 14.92 -3.66
N ILE A 112 12.36 13.73 -3.24
CA ILE A 112 12.46 13.32 -1.84
C ILE A 112 13.85 12.83 -1.47
N GLY A 113 14.90 13.37 -2.09
CA GLY A 113 16.29 13.04 -1.77
C GLY A 113 16.64 13.23 -0.28
N ASP A 114 15.97 14.17 0.39
CA ASP A 114 16.10 14.40 1.84
C ASP A 114 15.56 13.24 2.71
N LEU A 115 14.91 12.23 2.11
CA LEU A 115 14.44 11.01 2.82
C LEU A 115 15.61 10.03 3.05
N VAL A 116 16.72 10.18 2.32
CA VAL A 116 17.93 9.37 2.50
C VAL A 116 18.86 10.05 3.49
N GLU A 117 19.27 9.31 4.52
CA GLU A 117 20.27 9.81 5.47
C GLU A 117 21.65 9.83 4.80
N VAL A 118 22.23 11.03 4.67
CA VAL A 118 23.50 11.28 3.95
C VAL A 118 24.68 10.51 4.55
N ASP A 119 24.66 10.30 5.87
CA ASP A 119 25.72 9.62 6.63
C ASP A 119 25.38 8.16 6.97
N ALA A 120 24.41 7.55 6.26
CA ALA A 120 24.09 6.14 6.44
C ALA A 120 25.30 5.24 6.15
N GLU A 121 25.41 4.13 6.89
CA GLU A 121 26.46 3.14 6.63
C GLU A 121 26.41 2.68 5.17
N PRO A 122 27.54 2.59 4.46
CA PRO A 122 27.57 2.34 3.02
C PRO A 122 26.93 1.00 2.60
N ASP A 123 26.83 0.04 3.51
CA ASP A 123 26.21 -1.28 3.28
C ASP A 123 24.74 -1.36 3.75
N ARG A 124 24.16 -0.26 4.21
CA ARG A 124 22.77 -0.19 4.68
C ARG A 124 21.88 0.43 3.59
N GLU A 125 21.07 -0.41 2.96
CA GLU A 125 19.92 0.05 2.17
C GLU A 125 18.77 0.43 3.14
N PRO A 126 18.42 1.72 3.29
CA PRO A 126 17.25 2.13 4.09
C PRO A 126 15.96 1.69 3.41
N ALA A 127 14.92 1.31 4.17
CA ALA A 127 13.65 0.90 3.58
C ALA A 127 12.81 2.07 3.03
N ASP A 128 12.86 3.24 3.66
CA ASP A 128 11.94 4.35 3.39
C ASP A 128 11.88 4.79 1.92
N PRO A 129 13.01 4.96 1.21
CA PRO A 129 12.97 5.32 -0.21
C PRO A 129 12.26 4.27 -1.06
N TYR A 130 12.43 2.98 -0.73
CA TYR A 130 11.76 1.89 -1.43
C TYR A 130 10.28 1.82 -1.09
N ILE A 131 9.88 2.16 0.13
CA ILE A 131 8.47 2.25 0.53
C ILE A 131 7.78 3.35 -0.27
N ALA A 132 8.36 4.55 -0.28
CA ALA A 132 7.84 5.68 -1.04
C ALA A 132 7.75 5.37 -2.55
N ALA A 133 8.79 4.75 -3.12
CA ALA A 133 8.81 4.38 -4.53
C ALA A 133 7.82 3.26 -4.89
N THR A 134 7.67 2.24 -4.04
CA THR A 134 6.63 1.21 -4.23
C THR A 134 5.25 1.85 -4.24
N ALA A 135 4.98 2.76 -3.30
CA ALA A 135 3.69 3.44 -3.21
C ALA A 135 3.43 4.34 -4.42
N TRP A 136 4.46 5.03 -4.91
CA TRP A 136 4.36 5.88 -6.09
C TRP A 136 4.13 5.09 -7.38
N GLU A 137 4.82 3.97 -7.61
CA GLU A 137 4.55 3.11 -8.79
C GLU A 137 3.13 2.55 -8.80
N LEU A 138 2.62 2.15 -7.63
CA LEU A 138 1.23 1.67 -7.51
C LEU A 138 0.23 2.78 -7.83
N LEU A 139 0.52 4.01 -7.39
CA LEU A 139 -0.34 5.15 -7.70
C LEU A 139 -0.35 5.43 -9.21
N GLU A 140 0.82 5.44 -9.86
CA GLU A 140 0.94 5.61 -11.31
C GLU A 140 0.29 4.46 -12.10
N ALA A 141 0.26 3.25 -11.53
CA ALA A 141 -0.44 2.10 -12.09
C ALA A 141 -1.97 2.14 -11.92
N GLY A 142 -2.50 3.19 -11.27
CA GLY A 142 -3.94 3.43 -11.12
C GLY A 142 -4.60 2.81 -9.89
N TYR A 143 -3.83 2.36 -8.91
CA TYR A 143 -4.35 1.91 -7.63
C TYR A 143 -4.63 3.10 -6.70
N ASP A 144 -5.58 2.93 -5.79
CA ASP A 144 -5.64 3.76 -4.59
C ASP A 144 -4.53 3.29 -3.64
N VAL A 145 -3.74 4.21 -3.10
CA VAL A 145 -2.56 3.87 -2.30
C VAL A 145 -2.52 4.60 -0.97
N ALA A 146 -2.18 3.85 0.08
CA ALA A 146 -1.80 4.41 1.38
C ALA A 146 -0.48 3.81 1.87
N VAL A 147 0.28 4.56 2.66
CA VAL A 147 1.49 4.10 3.34
C VAL A 147 1.23 4.01 4.83
N ALA A 148 1.32 2.81 5.41
CA ALA A 148 1.23 2.62 6.85
C ALA A 148 2.62 2.80 7.48
N THR A 149 2.83 3.88 8.24
CA THR A 149 4.11 4.24 8.88
C THR A 149 3.91 4.97 10.22
N GLU A 150 4.85 4.79 11.14
CA GLU A 150 5.00 5.58 12.38
C GLU A 150 6.15 6.60 12.29
N ASP A 151 6.85 6.69 11.15
CA ASP A 151 7.91 7.69 10.95
C ASP A 151 7.28 9.03 10.57
N ASN A 152 6.93 9.81 11.60
CA ASN A 152 6.20 11.07 11.52
C ASN A 152 6.97 12.29 12.06
N ILE A 153 8.26 12.15 12.36
CA ILE A 153 9.10 13.23 12.91
C ILE A 153 10.27 13.50 11.97
N ASP A 154 10.25 14.68 11.34
CA ASP A 154 11.39 15.20 10.59
C ASP A 154 12.60 15.39 11.51
N ARG A 155 13.75 14.85 11.10
CA ARG A 155 15.04 14.95 11.82
C ARG A 155 15.98 15.90 11.09
N LEU A 156 15.49 17.10 10.76
CA LEU A 156 16.25 18.07 9.98
C LEU A 156 17.52 18.56 10.70
N PRO A 157 18.61 18.83 9.97
CA PRO A 157 18.73 18.78 8.50
C PRO A 157 19.09 17.37 7.97
N LEU A 158 19.07 16.33 8.80
CA LEU A 158 19.60 15.02 8.44
C LEU A 158 18.67 14.25 7.51
N LYS A 159 17.38 14.22 7.83
CA LYS A 159 16.39 13.42 7.11
C LYS A 159 14.97 13.90 7.38
N ILE A 160 14.10 13.90 6.36
CA ILE A 160 12.65 14.07 6.52
C ILE A 160 11.97 12.75 6.92
N ALA A 161 10.84 12.85 7.60
CA ALA A 161 9.99 11.71 7.90
C ALA A 161 9.37 11.10 6.64
N LEU A 162 9.09 9.80 6.65
CA LEU A 162 8.36 9.12 5.59
C LEU A 162 6.98 9.75 5.36
N THR A 163 6.26 10.17 6.41
CA THR A 163 4.97 10.89 6.24
C THR A 163 5.14 12.18 5.44
N THR A 164 6.20 12.96 5.71
CA THR A 164 6.51 14.20 4.98
C THR A 164 6.82 13.91 3.52
N ALA A 165 7.54 12.82 3.23
CA ALA A 165 7.80 12.38 1.87
C ALA A 165 6.51 11.94 1.15
N CYS A 166 5.64 11.17 1.80
CA CYS A 166 4.33 10.80 1.26
C CYS A 166 3.47 12.02 0.93
N ASP A 167 3.43 13.03 1.82
CA ASP A 167 2.70 14.27 1.58
C ASP A 167 3.21 15.02 0.34
N ARG A 168 4.53 15.06 0.12
CA ARG A 168 5.13 15.65 -1.10
C ARG A 168 4.73 14.91 -2.38
N LEU A 169 4.53 13.60 -2.29
CA LEU A 169 4.12 12.74 -3.42
C LEU A 169 2.59 12.67 -3.59
N GLY A 170 1.80 13.29 -2.72
CA GLY A 170 0.34 13.19 -2.73
C GLY A 170 -0.19 11.81 -2.31
N ILE A 171 0.60 11.04 -1.55
CA ILE A 171 0.26 9.70 -1.09
C ILE A 171 -0.28 9.79 0.34
N THR A 172 -1.40 9.14 0.63
CA THR A 172 -1.99 9.14 1.97
C THR A 172 -1.11 8.32 2.93
N SER A 173 -0.80 8.86 4.11
CA SER A 173 -0.12 8.13 5.18
C SER A 173 -1.09 7.73 6.29
N TRP A 174 -0.91 6.53 6.84
CA TRP A 174 -1.70 5.97 7.93
C TRP A 174 -0.80 5.66 9.13
N GLY A 175 -1.21 6.14 10.31
CA GLY A 175 -0.68 5.63 11.57
C GLY A 175 -1.27 4.25 11.93
N LEU A 176 -0.73 3.66 12.99
CA LEU A 176 -1.06 2.31 13.46
C LEU A 176 -2.55 2.11 13.73
N ASP A 177 -3.23 3.08 14.34
CA ASP A 177 -4.66 2.94 14.68
C ASP A 177 -5.54 2.80 13.42
N THR A 178 -5.29 3.65 12.42
CA THR A 178 -5.99 3.59 11.12
C THR A 178 -5.68 2.29 10.39
N PHE A 179 -4.40 1.88 10.40
CA PHE A 179 -3.98 0.62 9.80
C PHE A 179 -4.65 -0.58 10.46
N LEU A 180 -4.71 -0.62 11.79
CA LEU A 180 -5.35 -1.70 12.55
C LEU A 180 -6.86 -1.77 12.31
N ALA A 181 -7.54 -0.62 12.27
CA ALA A 181 -8.96 -0.56 11.94
C ALA A 181 -9.22 -1.13 10.54
N TRP A 182 -8.36 -0.80 9.57
CA TRP A 182 -8.45 -1.34 8.21
C TRP A 182 -8.18 -2.85 8.15
N VAL A 183 -7.13 -3.35 8.82
CA VAL A 183 -6.79 -4.78 8.85
C VAL A 183 -7.91 -5.62 9.46
N ARG A 184 -8.53 -5.14 10.55
CA ARG A 184 -9.62 -5.82 11.24
C ARG A 184 -10.93 -5.83 10.44
N GLY A 185 -11.05 -4.91 9.47
CA GLY A 185 -12.23 -4.74 8.64
C GLY A 185 -13.45 -4.20 9.42
N PRO A 186 -14.53 -3.86 8.69
CA PRO A 186 -15.74 -3.29 9.29
C PRO A 186 -16.47 -4.24 10.26
N GLU A 187 -16.35 -5.55 10.07
CA GLU A 187 -17.10 -6.55 10.85
C GLU A 187 -16.60 -6.72 12.31
N GLN A 188 -15.37 -6.28 12.62
CA GLN A 188 -14.81 -6.39 13.98
C GLN A 188 -14.96 -5.11 14.82
N GLY A 189 -15.37 -3.99 14.20
CA GLY A 189 -15.57 -2.70 14.89
C GLY A 189 -16.76 -2.67 15.85
N ASP A 190 -17.76 -3.53 15.64
CA ASP A 190 -18.96 -3.58 16.48
C ASP A 190 -18.76 -4.41 17.77
N LEU A 191 -17.82 -5.37 17.79
CA LEU A 191 -17.61 -6.24 18.95
C LEU A 191 -16.80 -5.58 20.09
N LEU A 192 -16.08 -4.49 19.81
CA LEU A 192 -15.26 -3.76 20.81
C LEU A 192 -15.97 -2.52 21.39
N ARG A 193 -17.22 -2.24 20.97
CA ARG A 193 -18.02 -1.15 21.54
C ARG A 193 -18.96 -1.58 22.67
N GLU A 194 -18.98 -2.87 23.02
CA GLU A 194 -19.89 -3.44 24.02
C GLU A 194 -19.20 -3.95 25.31
N THR A 195 -17.90 -3.66 25.51
CA THR A 195 -17.16 -4.00 26.75
C THR A 195 -16.61 -2.77 27.44
#